data_AF-A0A9N7NAR5-F1
#
_entry.id   AF-A0A9N7NAR5-F1
#
_cell.length_a   1.000
_cell.length_b   1.000
_cell.length_c   1.000
_cell.angle_alpha   90.00
_cell.angle_beta   90.00
_cell.angle_gamma   90.00
#
_symmetry.space_group_name_H-M   'P 1'
#
loop_
_entity.id
_entity.type
_entity.pdbx_description
1 polymer ?
#
loop_
_entity_poly.entity_id
_entity_poly.type
_entity_poly.pdbx_seq_one_letter_code
_entity_poly.pdbx_strand_id
1 'polypeptide(L)'
;QIPIVSLNDDGRVVLVSEDSKGRATKQREPVNKGKRKLRLNVVPFALTCVLYKDYILADPTSEEESIMETCLTVVLNSSFQLVSFNKPGGPGLAHASAIQDCISLTRQRVKELEKILNEAISDMEVD
;
A
#
# COMPACT_ATOMS: atom_id res chain seq x y z
N GLN A 1 -16.89 13.13 5.84
CA GLN A 1 -17.49 13.26 4.49
C GLN A 1 -16.69 14.31 3.72
N ILE A 2 -16.27 14.04 2.48
CA ILE A 2 -15.51 15.03 1.69
C ILE A 2 -16.49 16.09 1.18
N PRO A 3 -16.28 17.40 1.45
CA PRO A 3 -17.20 18.44 1.04
C PRO A 3 -17.17 18.67 -0.48
N ILE A 4 -18.34 19.02 -1.04
CA ILE A 4 -18.48 19.34 -2.45
C ILE A 4 -17.85 20.71 -2.71
N VAL A 5 -16.94 20.76 -3.68
CA VAL A 5 -16.20 21.97 -4.05
C VAL A 5 -16.30 22.27 -5.55
N SER A 6 -16.31 23.55 -5.88
CA SER A 6 -16.26 24.08 -7.25
C SER A 6 -15.04 25.01 -7.41
N LEU A 7 -14.69 25.35 -8.65
CA LEU A 7 -13.63 26.29 -8.97
C LEU A 7 -14.24 27.64 -9.34
N ASN A 8 -13.76 28.72 -8.70
CA ASN A 8 -14.09 30.08 -9.11
C ASN A 8 -13.36 30.47 -10.40
N ASP A 9 -13.74 31.61 -11.00
CA ASP A 9 -13.10 32.12 -12.21
C ASP A 9 -11.60 32.42 -12.02
N ASP A 10 -11.16 32.67 -10.79
CA ASP A 10 -9.75 32.84 -10.38
C ASP A 10 -9.00 31.50 -10.16
N GLY A 11 -9.63 30.35 -10.43
CA GLY A 11 -9.03 29.03 -10.24
C GLY A 11 -8.91 28.57 -8.77
N ARG A 12 -9.54 29.29 -7.83
CA ARG A 12 -9.57 28.93 -6.41
C ARG A 12 -10.69 27.95 -6.10
N VAL A 13 -10.42 27.02 -5.18
CA VAL A 13 -11.38 26.03 -4.68
C VAL A 13 -12.32 26.69 -3.69
N VAL A 14 -13.64 26.59 -3.92
CA VAL A 14 -14.68 27.08 -3.00
C VAL A 14 -15.66 25.97 -2.63
N LEU A 15 -16.20 26.06 -1.42
CA LEU A 15 -17.24 25.16 -0.94
C LEU A 15 -18.57 25.51 -1.60
N VAL A 16 -19.29 24.50 -2.10
CA VAL A 16 -20.65 24.68 -2.62
C VAL A 16 -21.61 24.61 -1.42
N SER A 17 -22.19 25.75 -1.05
CA SER A 17 -23.26 25.84 -0.06
C SER A 17 -24.62 25.88 -0.76
N GLU A 18 -25.55 25.01 -0.39
CA GLU A 18 -26.95 25.06 -0.85
C GLU A 18 -27.70 26.20 -0.13
N ASP A 19 -27.58 27.43 -0.63
CA ASP A 19 -28.41 28.52 -0.14
C ASP A 19 -29.81 28.47 -0.77
N SER A 20 -30.81 28.49 0.10
CA SER A 20 -32.25 28.29 -0.11
C SER A 20 -32.98 29.40 -0.89
N LYS A 21 -32.30 30.11 -1.80
CA LYS A 21 -32.91 31.17 -2.62
C LYS A 21 -32.32 31.25 -4.02
N GLY A 22 -32.79 30.36 -4.91
CA GLY A 22 -33.22 30.65 -6.29
C GLY A 22 -32.44 31.60 -7.21
N ARG A 23 -31.17 31.92 -6.94
CA ARG A 23 -30.31 32.68 -7.83
C ARG A 23 -29.13 31.82 -8.21
N ALA A 24 -29.20 31.30 -9.43
CA ALA A 24 -28.11 30.63 -10.11
C ALA A 24 -26.92 31.59 -10.26
N THR A 25 -26.11 31.71 -9.22
CA THR A 25 -24.72 32.15 -9.39
C THR A 25 -24.08 31.11 -10.30
N LYS A 26 -23.45 31.54 -11.39
CA LYS A 26 -22.76 30.70 -12.40
C LYS A 26 -21.58 29.93 -11.79
N GLN A 27 -21.82 29.10 -10.78
CA GLN A 27 -20.80 28.25 -10.21
C GLN A 27 -20.55 27.12 -11.20
N ARG A 28 -19.29 27.00 -11.64
CA ARG A 28 -18.82 25.89 -12.47
C ARG A 28 -19.20 24.57 -11.82
N GLU A 29 -19.40 23.55 -12.66
CA GLU A 29 -19.80 22.24 -12.19
C GLU A 29 -18.92 21.75 -11.02
N PRO A 30 -19.50 21.15 -9.97
CA PRO A 30 -18.73 20.64 -8.86
C PRO A 30 -17.69 19.62 -9.36
N VAL A 31 -16.45 19.76 -8.90
CA VAL A 31 -15.31 18.98 -9.40
C VAL A 31 -15.28 17.58 -8.79
N ASN A 32 -15.95 17.40 -7.65
CA ASN A 32 -15.97 16.15 -6.88
C ASN A 32 -17.37 15.49 -6.90
N LYS A 33 -17.88 15.18 -8.10
CA LYS A 33 -19.22 14.61 -8.32
C LYS A 33 -19.34 13.10 -7.99
N GLY A 34 -18.29 12.44 -7.50
CA GLY A 34 -18.38 11.02 -7.13
C GLY A 34 -17.07 10.45 -6.62
N LYS A 35 -17.15 9.26 -6.01
CA LYS A 35 -15.96 8.50 -5.63
C LYS A 35 -15.24 8.06 -6.91
N ARG A 36 -13.99 8.49 -7.08
CA ARG A 36 -13.14 8.08 -8.21
C ARG A 36 -12.19 6.97 -7.78
N LYS A 37 -12.18 5.84 -8.50
CA LYS A 37 -11.18 4.78 -8.30
C LYS A 37 -9.77 5.34 -8.59
N LEU A 38 -8.84 5.15 -7.65
CA LEU A 38 -7.43 5.49 -7.85
C LEU A 38 -6.79 4.47 -8.79
N ARG A 39 -6.03 4.92 -9.78
CA ARG A 39 -5.25 4.03 -10.65
C ARG A 39 -3.85 3.87 -10.08
N LEU A 40 -3.53 2.67 -9.62
CA LEU A 40 -2.19 2.30 -9.20
C LEU A 40 -1.47 1.64 -10.38
N ASN A 41 -0.29 2.16 -10.74
CA ASN A 41 0.50 1.57 -11.83
C ASN A 41 1.17 0.25 -11.41
N VAL A 42 1.52 0.14 -10.12
CA VAL A 42 2.20 -1.02 -9.55
C VAL A 42 1.67 -1.23 -8.13
N VAL A 43 1.39 -2.48 -7.79
CA VAL A 43 1.03 -2.90 -6.43
C VAL A 43 2.21 -3.68 -5.84
N PRO A 44 3.01 -3.06 -4.97
CA PRO A 44 4.10 -3.75 -4.31
C PRO A 44 3.61 -4.56 -3.11
N PHE A 45 4.22 -5.71 -2.87
CA PHE A 45 3.99 -6.53 -1.69
C PHE A 45 5.25 -6.58 -0.83
N ALA A 46 5.06 -6.44 0.48
CA ALA A 46 6.12 -6.53 1.46
C ALA A 46 6.02 -7.87 2.19
N LEU A 47 7.18 -8.48 2.47
CA LEU A 47 7.30 -9.59 3.42
C LEU A 47 8.35 -9.21 4.45
N THR A 48 7.97 -9.29 5.72
CA THR A 48 8.91 -9.19 6.83
C THR A 48 9.36 -10.59 7.20
N CYS A 49 10.66 -10.76 7.32
CA CYS A 49 11.28 -11.99 7.77
C CYS A 49 12.21 -11.72 8.94
N VAL A 50 12.31 -12.68 9.83
CA VAL A 50 13.32 -12.72 10.89
C VAL A 50 14.38 -13.75 10.55
N LEU A 51 15.64 -13.37 10.79
CA LEU A 51 16.78 -14.27 10.69
C LEU A 51 17.20 -14.70 12.09
N TYR A 52 17.18 -16.01 12.33
CA TYR A 52 17.64 -16.58 13.59
C TYR A 52 18.53 -17.78 13.34
N LYS A 53 19.83 -17.63 13.61
CA LYS A 53 20.86 -18.64 13.29
C LYS A 53 20.75 -19.00 11.80
N ASP A 54 20.45 -20.27 11.50
CA ASP A 54 20.29 -20.79 10.14
C ASP A 54 18.82 -20.85 9.68
N TYR A 55 17.90 -20.28 10.46
CA TYR A 55 16.47 -20.29 10.18
C TYR A 55 15.97 -18.92 9.72
N ILE A 56 15.08 -18.96 8.74
CA ILE A 56 14.35 -17.81 8.23
C ILE A 56 12.89 -18.00 8.60
N LEU A 57 12.35 -17.09 9.40
CA LEU A 57 10.94 -17.06 9.76
C LEU A 57 10.27 -15.97 8.93
N ALA A 58 9.22 -16.33 8.20
CA ALA A 58 8.42 -15.39 7.43
C ALA A 58 7.19 -14.98 8.24
N ASP A 59 6.88 -13.69 8.24
CA ASP A 59 5.74 -13.10 8.98
C ASP A 59 5.81 -13.37 10.49
N PRO A 60 6.84 -12.83 11.18
CA PRO A 60 7.02 -13.06 12.61
C PRO A 60 5.87 -12.44 13.42
N THR A 61 5.46 -13.13 14.47
CA THR A 61 4.55 -12.61 15.49
C THR A 61 5.25 -11.60 16.39
N SER A 62 4.49 -10.80 17.15
CA SER A 62 5.05 -9.84 18.09
C SER A 62 5.98 -10.48 19.14
N GLU A 63 5.72 -11.73 19.53
CA GLU A 63 6.56 -12.46 20.49
C GLU A 63 7.89 -12.86 19.85
N GLU A 64 7.84 -13.32 18.59
CA GLU A 64 9.04 -13.64 17.80
C GLU A 64 9.85 -12.40 17.49
N GLU A 65 9.23 -11.29 17.10
CA GLU A 65 9.95 -10.03 16.85
C GLU A 65 10.64 -9.50 18.13
N SER A 66 10.03 -9.69 19.30
CA SER A 66 10.60 -9.19 20.56
C SER A 66 11.86 -9.92 21.02
N ILE A 67 12.04 -11.19 20.64
CA ILE A 67 13.21 -12.00 21.04
C ILE A 67 14.32 -11.99 19.99
N MET A 68 14.03 -11.49 18.79
CA MET A 68 14.90 -11.65 17.63
C MET A 68 15.66 -10.38 17.32
N GLU A 69 16.96 -10.52 17.08
CA GLU A 69 17.85 -9.37 16.89
C GLU A 69 17.91 -8.88 15.44
N THR A 70 17.49 -9.71 14.48
CA THR A 70 17.59 -9.41 13.05
C THR A 70 16.27 -9.66 12.35
N CYS A 71 15.55 -8.58 12.07
CA CYS A 71 14.45 -8.58 11.11
C CYS A 71 14.89 -7.88 9.82
N LEU A 72 14.25 -8.24 8.72
CA LEU A 72 14.37 -7.57 7.44
C LEU A 72 13.01 -7.56 6.75
N THR A 73 12.78 -6.53 5.95
CA THR A 73 11.57 -6.39 5.14
C THR A 73 11.99 -6.28 3.68
N VAL A 74 11.48 -7.18 2.85
CA VAL A 74 11.70 -7.18 1.40
C VAL A 74 10.41 -6.72 0.74
N VAL A 75 10.50 -5.75 -0.16
CA VAL A 75 9.36 -5.27 -0.94
C VAL A 75 9.60 -5.57 -2.41
N LEU A 76 8.71 -6.37 -3.00
CA LEU A 76 8.73 -6.73 -4.42
C LEU A 76 7.52 -6.15 -5.15
N ASN A 77 7.70 -5.80 -6.42
CA ASN A 77 6.57 -5.49 -7.30
C ASN A 77 6.00 -6.76 -7.97
N SER A 78 4.91 -6.61 -8.73
CA SER A 78 4.28 -7.70 -9.52
C SER A 78 5.20 -8.32 -10.59
N SER A 79 6.24 -7.60 -11.03
CA SER A 79 7.29 -8.13 -11.91
C SER A 79 8.45 -8.79 -11.14
N PHE A 80 8.28 -9.01 -9.83
CA PHE A 80 9.29 -9.52 -8.90
C PHE A 80 10.61 -8.74 -8.89
N GLN A 81 10.55 -7.44 -9.16
CA GLN A 81 11.69 -6.54 -9.00
C GLN A 81 11.71 -6.01 -7.57
N LEU A 82 12.91 -5.89 -7.02
CA LEU A 82 13.12 -5.34 -5.68
C LEU A 82 12.83 -3.83 -5.71
N VAL A 83 11.81 -3.42 -4.96
CA VAL A 83 11.41 -2.01 -4.81
C VAL A 83 12.12 -1.40 -3.62
N SER A 84 12.12 -2.11 -2.50
CA SER A 84 12.76 -1.68 -1.26
C SER A 84 13.26 -2.88 -0.48
N PHE A 85 14.35 -2.66 0.22
CA PHE A 85 14.92 -3.61 1.16
C PHE A 85 15.26 -2.85 2.43
N ASN A 86 14.68 -3.26 3.55
CA ASN A 86 14.91 -2.64 4.84
C ASN A 86 15.47 -3.67 5.81
N LYS A 87 16.71 -3.47 6.25
CA LYS A 87 17.27 -4.16 7.41
C LYS A 87 17.49 -3.09 8.47
N PRO A 88 16.63 -2.96 9.49
CA PRO A 88 16.92 -2.06 10.60
C PRO A 88 18.26 -2.41 11.24
N GLY A 89 18.96 -1.38 11.73
CA GLY A 89 20.24 -1.55 12.42
C GLY A 89 20.09 -2.52 13.58
N GLY A 90 21.03 -3.46 13.70
CA GLY A 90 21.01 -4.52 14.69
C GLY A 90 22.29 -5.35 14.64
N PRO A 91 22.62 -6.09 15.71
CA PRO A 91 23.90 -6.79 15.85
C PRO A 91 24.04 -7.99 14.89
N GLY A 92 22.92 -8.60 14.47
CA GLY A 92 22.98 -9.77 13.61
C GLY A 92 23.34 -9.44 12.16
N LEU A 93 24.29 -10.22 11.65
CA LEU A 93 24.78 -10.14 10.28
C LEU A 93 23.79 -10.88 9.36
N ALA A 94 23.22 -10.16 8.39
CA ALA A 94 22.47 -10.80 7.33
C ALA A 94 23.45 -11.25 6.25
N HIS A 95 23.76 -12.55 6.20
CA HIS A 95 24.56 -13.12 5.12
C HIS A 95 23.84 -12.96 3.78
N ALA A 96 24.60 -12.76 2.70
CA ALA A 96 24.03 -12.57 1.37
C ALA A 96 23.17 -13.76 0.91
N SER A 97 23.52 -14.99 1.32
CA SER A 97 22.73 -16.20 1.07
C SER A 97 21.35 -16.12 1.71
N ALA A 98 21.29 -15.82 3.02
CA ALA A 98 20.03 -15.67 3.75
C ALA A 98 19.14 -14.56 3.15
N ILE A 99 19.75 -13.47 2.67
CA ILE A 99 19.01 -12.40 1.97
C ILE A 99 18.42 -12.92 0.65
N GLN A 100 19.17 -13.70 -0.13
CA GLN A 100 18.68 -14.30 -1.38
C GLN A 100 17.53 -15.29 -1.12
N ASP A 101 17.62 -16.07 -0.04
CA ASP A 101 16.56 -16.98 0.37
C ASP A 101 15.31 -16.22 0.81
N CYS A 102 15.46 -15.15 1.60
CA CYS A 102 14.35 -14.26 1.95
C CYS A 102 13.68 -13.65 0.72
N ILE A 103 14.45 -13.19 -0.26
CA ILE A 103 13.91 -12.65 -1.52
C ILE A 103 13.15 -13.75 -2.28
N SER A 104 13.67 -14.97 -2.31
CA SER A 104 13.04 -16.12 -2.96
C SER A 104 11.72 -16.51 -2.30
N LEU A 105 11.69 -16.52 -0.96
CA LEU A 105 10.47 -16.72 -0.18
C LEU A 105 9.45 -15.60 -0.42
N THR A 106 9.92 -14.35 -0.48
CA THR A 106 9.07 -13.19 -0.78
C THR A 106 8.40 -13.34 -2.14
N ARG A 107 9.14 -13.81 -3.17
CA ARG A 107 8.56 -14.06 -4.50
C ARG A 107 7.42 -15.07 -4.49
N GLN A 108 7.53 -16.12 -3.68
CA GLN A 108 6.47 -17.12 -3.54
C GLN A 108 5.24 -16.50 -2.88
N ARG A 109 5.45 -15.78 -1.77
CA ARG A 109 4.36 -15.10 -1.03
C ARG A 109 3.66 -14.03 -1.84
N VAL A 110 4.39 -13.25 -2.65
CA VAL A 110 3.79 -12.22 -3.53
C VAL A 110 2.75 -12.84 -4.47
N LYS A 111 3.01 -14.02 -5.05
CA LYS A 111 2.06 -14.70 -5.94
C LYS A 111 0.77 -15.09 -5.23
N GLU A 112 0.89 -15.58 -4.00
CA GLU A 112 -0.27 -15.96 -3.17
C GLU A 112 -1.09 -14.74 -2.77
N LEU A 113 -0.42 -13.69 -2.27
CA LEU A 113 -1.06 -12.46 -1.83
C LEU A 113 -1.70 -11.69 -2.98
N GLU A 114 -1.08 -11.67 -4.16
CA GLU A 114 -1.65 -11.06 -5.36
C GLU A 114 -2.95 -11.77 -5.77
N LYS A 115 -3.00 -13.10 -5.69
CA LYS A 115 -4.23 -13.86 -5.94
C LYS A 115 -5.33 -13.52 -4.94
N ILE A 116 -5.01 -13.55 -3.64
CA ILE A 116 -5.97 -13.25 -2.56
C ILE A 116 -6.49 -11.82 -2.68
N LEU A 117 -5.60 -10.86 -2.99
CA LEU A 117 -5.99 -9.47 -3.16
C LEU A 117 -6.93 -9.30 -4.36
N ASN A 118 -6.64 -9.95 -5.49
CA ASN A 118 -7.50 -9.88 -6.67
C ASN A 118 -8.87 -10.52 -6.42
N GLU A 119 -8.92 -11.65 -5.71
CA GLU A 119 -10.18 -12.30 -5.30
C GLU A 119 -11.00 -11.38 -4.37
N ALA A 120 -10.35 -10.77 -3.36
CA ALA A 120 -11.01 -9.84 -2.46
C ALA A 120 -11.52 -8.58 -3.17
N ILE A 121 -10.80 -8.08 -4.18
CA ILE A 121 -11.24 -6.92 -4.97
C ILE A 121 -12.44 -7.29 -5.83
N SER A 122 -12.46 -8.46 -6.47
CA SER A 122 -13.61 -8.88 -7.30
C SER A 122 -14.89 -9.05 -6.48
N ASP A 123 -14.78 -9.56 -5.25
CA ASP A 123 -15.94 -9.72 -4.36
C ASP A 123 -16.52 -8.37 -3.88
N MET A 124 -15.71 -7.30 -3.92
CA MET A 124 -16.11 -5.96 -3.48
C MET A 124 -16.59 -5.05 -4.61
N GLU A 125 -16.60 -5.50 -5.87
CA GLU A 125 -17.22 -4.74 -6.97
C GLU A 125 -18.74 -4.77 -6.83
N VAL A 126 -19.27 -3.80 -6.07
CA VAL A 126 -20.68 -3.42 -6.08
C VAL A 126 -20.88 -2.42 -7.23
N ASP A 127 -21.79 -2.74 -8.16
CA ASP A 127 -22.22 -1.90 -9.29
C ASP A 127 -22.52 -0.43 -8.90
#